data_AF-A0A3M3WG14-F1
#
_entry.id   AF-A0A3M3WG14-F1
#
_cell.length_a   1.000
_cell.length_b   1.000
_cell.length_c   1.000
_cell.angle_alpha   90.00
_cell.angle_beta   90.00
_cell.angle_gamma   90.00
#
_symmetry.space_group_name_H-M   'P 1'
#
loop_
_entity.id
_entity.type
_entity.pdbx_description
1 polymer ?
#
loop_
_entity_poly.entity_id
_entity_poly.type
_entity_poly.pdbx_seq_one_letter_code
_entity_poly.pdbx_strand_id
1 'polypeptide(L)' 'MQDIYALAPLQEGILYHHLAATEGDPYLQYALFAFDRLERLHSFAHALQGVIARHDILRTAVLWERL' A
#
# COMPACT_ATOMS: atom_id res chain seq x y z
N MET A 1 13.56 3.24 15.57
CA MET A 1 12.49 2.25 15.81
C MET A 1 11.20 2.91 15.34
N GLN A 2 10.40 2.24 14.52
CA GLN A 2 9.10 2.76 14.10
C GLN A 2 8.08 2.39 15.18
N ASP A 3 7.29 3.36 15.63
CA ASP A 3 6.26 3.14 16.64
C ASP A 3 5.15 2.24 16.07
N ILE A 4 4.60 1.36 16.91
CA ILE A 4 3.45 0.53 16.58
C ILE A 4 2.23 1.17 17.22
N TYR A 5 1.29 1.60 16.39
CA TYR A 5 0.03 2.20 16.81
C TYR A 5 -1.13 1.23 16.63
N ALA A 6 -2.14 1.33 17.49
CA ALA A 6 -3.39 0.62 17.29
C ALA A 6 -4.08 1.10 16.00
N LEU A 7 -4.78 0.19 15.32
CA LEU A 7 -5.56 0.53 14.13
C LEU A 7 -6.72 1.45 14.50
N ALA A 8 -7.03 2.40 13.60
CA ALA A 8 -8.27 3.15 13.67
C ALA A 8 -9.46 2.25 13.25
N PRO A 9 -10.71 2.55 13.68
CA PRO A 9 -11.87 1.70 13.40
C PRO A 9 -12.07 1.34 11.91
N LEU A 10 -11.76 2.27 11.00
CA LEU A 10 -11.83 1.99 9.56
C LEU A 10 -10.79 0.96 9.11
N GLN A 11 -9.56 1.04 9.64
CA GLN A 11 -8.49 0.11 9.29
C GLN A 11 -8.78 -1.29 9.82
N GLU A 12 -9.40 -1.41 11.01
CA GLU A 12 -9.88 -2.69 11.55
C GLU A 12 -10.94 -3.33 10.63
N GLY A 13 -11.91 -2.53 10.15
CA GLY A 13 -12.92 -3.00 9.22
C GLY A 13 -12.34 -3.48 7.88
N ILE A 14 -11.35 -2.75 7.34
CA ILE A 14 -10.63 -3.15 6.13
C ILE A 14 -9.89 -4.47 6.34
N LEU A 15 -9.15 -4.61 7.45
CA LEU A 15 -8.43 -5.83 7.79
C LEU A 15 -9.37 -7.02 7.92
N TYR A 16 -10.51 -6.86 8.59
CA TYR A 16 -11.51 -7.93 8.71
C TYR A 16 -11.98 -8.44 7.34
N HIS A 17 -12.36 -7.54 6.44
CA HIS A 17 -12.81 -7.92 5.10
C HIS A 17 -11.69 -8.55 4.25
N HIS A 18 -10.45 -8.06 4.37
CA HIS A 18 -9.28 -8.68 3.73
C HIS A 18 -9.12 -10.14 4.17
N LEU A 19 -9.21 -10.42 5.48
CA LEU A 19 -9.05 -11.77 6.04
C LEU A 19 -10.25 -12.70 5.75
N ALA A 20 -11.46 -12.13 5.65
CA ALA A 20 -12.67 -12.88 5.39
C ALA A 20 -12.91 -13.16 3.89
N ALA A 21 -12.17 -12.49 3.00
CA ALA A 21 -12.39 -12.59 1.57
C ALA A 21 -11.99 -13.98 1.04
N THR A 22 -12.93 -14.66 0.39
CA THR A 22 -12.69 -15.97 -0.24
C THR A 22 -12.22 -15.85 -1.69
N GLU A 23 -12.47 -14.70 -2.33
CA GLU A 23 -12.13 -14.42 -3.73
C GLU A 23 -11.66 -12.97 -3.89
N GLY A 24 -10.35 -12.78 -4.05
CA GLY A 24 -9.74 -11.46 -4.20
C GLY A 24 -9.90 -10.55 -2.97
N ASP A 25 -9.13 -9.46 -2.91
CA ASP A 25 -9.26 -8.48 -1.84
C ASP A 25 -10.12 -7.29 -2.31
N PRO A 26 -11.28 -7.00 -1.68
CA PRO A 26 -12.17 -5.91 -2.09
C PRO A 26 -11.55 -4.52 -1.93
N TYR A 27 -10.48 -4.38 -1.13
CA TYR A 27 -9.77 -3.13 -0.91
C TYR A 27 -8.50 -3.00 -1.75
N LEU A 28 -8.18 -4.00 -2.59
CA LEU A 28 -7.05 -3.91 -3.49
C LEU A 28 -7.33 -2.92 -4.63
N GLN A 29 -6.53 -1.85 -4.68
CA GLN A 29 -6.55 -0.87 -5.76
C GLN A 29 -5.32 -1.04 -6.64
N TYR A 30 -5.51 -1.00 -7.96
CA TYR A 30 -4.41 -1.00 -8.92
C TYR A 30 -4.54 0.18 -9.87
N ALA A 31 -3.39 0.68 -10.31
CA ALA A 31 -3.28 1.67 -11.38
C ALA A 31 -2.32 1.13 -12.43
N LEU A 32 -2.74 1.19 -13.70
CA LEU A 32 -1.92 0.76 -14.83
C LEU A 32 -1.43 1.99 -15.60
N PHE A 33 -0.13 2.05 -15.84
CA PHE A 33 0.51 3.12 -16.58
C PHE A 33 1.21 2.55 -17.81
N ALA A 34 0.96 3.16 -18.97
CA ALA A 34 1.66 2.83 -20.20
C ALA A 34 2.73 3.87 -20.50
N PHE A 35 3.89 3.40 -20.97
CA PHE A 35 5.01 4.24 -21.38
C PHE A 35 5.44 3.82 -22.77
N ASP A 36 5.68 4.81 -23.63
CA ASP A 36 6.17 4.63 -25.00
C ASP A 36 7.70 4.47 -25.07
N ARG A 37 8.41 4.74 -23.96
CA ARG A 37 9.86 4.66 -23.86
C ARG A 37 10.34 4.27 -22.47
N LEU A 38 11.46 3.56 -22.43
CA LEU A 38 12.06 3.07 -21.19
C LEU A 38 12.52 4.21 -20.27
N GLU A 39 13.04 5.32 -20.82
CA GLU A 39 13.52 6.43 -19.97
C GLU A 39 12.37 7.09 -19.21
N ARG A 40 11.16 7.14 -19.80
CA ARG A 40 9.96 7.67 -19.13
C ARG A 40 9.50 6.77 -18.00
N LEU A 41 9.56 5.45 -18.18
CA LEU A 41 9.33 4.49 -17.11
C LEU A 41 10.31 4.73 -15.94
N HIS A 42 11.61 4.89 -16.23
CA HIS A 42 12.61 5.15 -15.19
C HIS A 42 12.37 6.48 -14.47
N SER A 43 12.07 7.57 -15.20
CA SER A 43 11.74 8.86 -14.58
C SER A 43 10.49 8.78 -13.71
N PHE A 44 9.45 8.07 -14.16
CA PHE A 44 8.25 7.84 -13.37
C PHE A 44 8.55 7.04 -12.10
N ALA A 45 9.30 5.94 -12.20
CA ALA A 45 9.70 5.13 -11.05
C ALA A 45 10.47 5.96 -10.02
N HIS A 46 11.42 6.79 -10.46
CA HIS A 46 12.17 7.68 -9.57
C HIS A 46 11.26 8.71 -8.87
N ALA A 47 10.33 9.32 -9.61
CA ALA A 47 9.35 10.24 -9.02
C ALA A 47 8.44 9.54 -8.00
N LEU A 48 7.98 8.32 -8.32
CA LEU A 48 7.15 7.52 -7.44
C LEU A 48 7.88 7.16 -6.14
N GLN A 49 9.17 6.85 -6.19
CA GLN A 49 9.98 6.68 -4.98
C GLN A 49 9.99 7.93 -4.10
N GLY A 50 10.05 9.13 -4.69
CA GLY A 50 9.91 10.39 -3.96
C GLY A 50 8.54 10.56 -3.29
N VAL A 51 7.46 10.12 -3.95
CA VAL A 51 6.11 10.12 -3.38
C VAL A 51 6.02 9.14 -2.20
N ILE A 52 6.53 7.92 -2.35
CA ILE A 52 6.56 6.91 -1.28
C ILE A 52 7.39 7.40 -0.07
N ALA A 53 8.56 7.99 -0.33
CA ALA A 53 9.40 8.52 0.73
C ALA A 53 8.70 9.64 1.52
N ARG A 54 7.97 10.52 0.83
CA ARG A 54 7.28 11.66 1.45
C ARG A 54 6.02 11.28 2.25
N HIS A 55 5.35 10.18 1.91
CA HIS A 55 4.08 9.80 2.52
C HIS A 55 4.22 8.50 3.34
N ASP A 56 4.23 8.63 4.67
CA ASP A 56 4.42 7.48 5.58
C ASP A 56 3.37 6.38 5.39
N ILE A 57 2.14 6.72 4.99
CA ILE A 57 1.07 5.74 4.74
C ILE A 57 1.45 4.72 3.66
N LEU A 58 2.25 5.11 2.67
CA LEU A 58 2.74 4.21 1.61
C LEU A 58 3.91 3.32 2.06
N ARG A 59 4.42 3.55 3.28
CA ARG A 59 5.49 2.76 3.94
C ARG A 59 5.01 2.13 5.25
N THR A 60 3.69 2.07 5.45
CA THR A 60 3.08 1.48 6.66
C THR A 60 2.68 0.04 6.37
N ALA A 61 2.88 -0.84 7.35
CA ALA A 61 2.42 -2.22 7.33
C ALA A 61 1.45 -2.47 8.49
N VAL A 62 0.50 -3.38 8.28
CA VAL A 62 -0.37 -3.91 9.33
C VAL A 62 0.19 -5.26 9.76
N LEU A 63 0.40 -5.44 11.05
CA LEU A 63 0.86 -6.69 11.66
C LEU A 63 -0.33 -7.29 12.43
N TRP A 64 -0.82 -8.46 12.01
CA TRP A 64 -2.01 -9.08 12.63
C TRP A 64 -1.81 -10.55 13.02
N GLU A 65 -0.90 -11.27 12.35
CA GLU A 65 -0.43 -12.57 12.83
C GLU A 65 0.76 -12.36 13.78
N ARG A 66 0.83 -13.22 14.81
CA ARG A 66 1.80 -13.15 15.92
C ARG A 66 3.19 -12.72 15.44
N LEU A 67 3.73 -11.65 16.06
CA LEU A 67 5.18 -11.48 16.18
C LEU A 67 5.80 -12.68 16.91
#